data_AF-A0A0R1K9P9-F1
#
_entry.id   AF-A0A0R1K9P9-F1
#
_cell.length_a   1.000
_cell.length_b   1.000
_cell.length_c   1.000
_cell.angle_alpha   90.00
_cell.angle_beta   90.00
_cell.angle_gamma   90.00
#
_symmetry.space_group_name_H-M   'P 1'
#
loop_
_entity.id
_entity.type
_entity.pdbx_description
1 polymer ?
#
loop_
_entity_poly.entity_id
_entity_poly.type
_entity_poly.pdbx_seq_one_letter_code
_entity_poly.pdbx_strand_id
1 'polypeptide(L)' 'MERNTQYFCIEDFMKSVGIYDVNTLEQADQESWDALVKQTTVFENWHEMLDNAGTEYYQLHMQKGLAI' A
#
# COMPACT_ATOMS: atom_id res chain seq x y z
N MET A 1 -13.18 -5.20 17.09
CA MET A 1 -12.93 -3.82 16.59
C MET A 1 -12.54 -3.98 15.14
N GLU A 2 -13.34 -3.45 14.22
CA GLU A 2 -12.98 -3.42 12.80
C GLU A 2 -11.73 -2.55 12.66
N ARG A 3 -10.62 -3.14 12.19
CA ARG A 3 -9.46 -2.35 11.79
C ARG A 3 -9.90 -1.62 10.54
N ASN A 4 -9.90 -0.29 10.57
CA ASN A 4 -10.13 0.54 9.40
C ASN A 4 -8.80 1.17 9.00
N THR A 5 -8.54 1.27 7.70
CA THR A 5 -7.33 1.95 7.21
C THR A 5 -7.40 3.44 7.55
N GLN A 6 -6.31 4.02 8.04
CA GLN A 6 -6.22 5.46 8.27
C GLN A 6 -6.08 6.25 6.97
N TYR A 7 -5.69 5.58 5.88
CA TYR A 7 -5.41 6.21 4.59
C TYR A 7 -6.38 5.72 3.52
N PHE A 8 -6.79 6.64 2.65
CA PHE A 8 -7.69 6.36 1.54
C PHE A 8 -7.00 5.58 0.41
N CYS A 9 -5.70 5.82 0.18
CA CYS A 9 -4.90 5.18 -0.88
C CYS A 9 -3.43 5.04 -0.44
N ILE A 10 -2.68 4.15 -1.11
CA ILE A 10 -1.25 3.92 -0.86
C ILE A 10 -0.39 5.18 -1.04
N GLU A 11 -0.77 6.07 -1.95
CA GLU A 11 -0.07 7.35 -2.16
C GLU A 11 -0.18 8.27 -0.92
N ASP A 12 -1.35 8.31 -0.28
CA ASP A 12 -1.59 9.12 0.91
C ASP A 12 -0.80 8.57 2.11
N PHE A 13 -0.77 7.24 2.23
CA PHE A 13 0.10 6.54 3.18
C PHE A 13 1.57 6.91 2.98
N MET A 14 2.09 6.78 1.75
CA MET A 14 3.49 7.10 1.43
C MET A 14 3.84 8.56 1.74
N LYS A 15 2.97 9.52 1.36
CA LYS A 15 3.17 10.94 1.68
C LYS A 15 3.17 11.20 3.18
N SER A 16 2.37 10.49 3.96
CA SER A 16 2.30 10.66 5.41
C SER A 16 3.56 10.19 6.13
N VAL A 17 4.26 9.19 5.56
CA VAL A 17 5.53 8.68 6.09
C VAL A 17 6.76 9.38 5.48
N GLY A 18 6.55 10.41 4.66
CA GLY A 18 7.60 11.23 4.07
C GLY A 18 8.27 10.62 2.83
N ILE A 19 7.62 9.66 2.18
CA ILE A 19 8.12 9.00 0.97
C ILE A 19 7.50 9.70 -0.25
N TYR A 20 8.34 10.44 -0.98
CA TYR A 20 7.92 11.22 -2.14
C TYR A 20 8.55 10.77 -3.46
N ASP A 21 9.53 9.87 -3.39
CA ASP A 21 10.28 9.39 -4.55
C ASP A 21 10.79 7.96 -4.33
N VAL A 22 11.13 7.31 -5.44
CA VAL A 22 11.56 5.89 -5.47
C VAL A 22 12.87 5.68 -4.70
N ASN A 23 13.80 6.63 -4.68
CA ASN A 23 15.06 6.44 -3.96
C ASN A 23 14.83 6.39 -2.45
N THR A 24 13.88 7.18 -1.93
CA THR A 24 13.52 7.16 -0.52
C THR A 24 12.76 5.88 -0.16
N LEU A 25 11.96 5.34 -1.09
CA LEU A 25 11.32 4.03 -0.95
C LEU A 25 12.33 2.89 -0.89
N GLU A 26 13.33 2.87 -1.78
CA GLU A 26 14.35 1.82 -1.85
C GLU A 26 15.30 1.82 -0.63
N GLN A 27 15.43 2.95 0.05
CA GLN A 27 16.25 3.07 1.27
C GLN A 27 15.50 2.67 2.54
N ALA A 28 14.18 2.52 2.48
CA ALA A 28 13.38 2.18 3.64
C ALA A 28 13.38 0.66 3.88
N ASP A 29 13.78 0.27 5.10
CA ASP A 29 13.86 -1.13 5.49
C ASP A 29 12.47 -1.79 5.57
N GLN A 30 12.40 -3.07 5.18
CA GLN A 30 11.14 -3.82 5.15
C GLN A 30 10.50 -3.95 6.53
N GLU A 31 11.27 -4.12 7.60
CA GLU A 31 10.73 -4.20 8.98
C GLU A 31 10.06 -2.90 9.39
N SER A 32 10.61 -1.77 8.96
CA SER A 32 10.02 -0.44 9.19
C SER A 32 8.68 -0.30 8.47
N TRP A 33 8.59 -0.78 7.23
CA TRP A 33 7.34 -0.80 6.48
C TRP A 33 6.28 -1.69 7.11
N ASP A 34 6.65 -2.91 7.51
CA ASP A 34 5.71 -3.84 8.14
C ASP A 34 5.15 -3.27 9.45
N ALA A 35 5.99 -2.64 10.26
CA ALA A 35 5.57 -1.97 11.48
C ALA A 35 4.60 -0.81 11.21
N LEU A 36 4.90 0.05 10.22
CA LEU A 36 4.06 1.18 9.86
C LEU A 36 2.69 0.72 9.32
N VAL A 37 2.69 -0.25 8.41
CA VAL A 37 1.48 -0.79 7.80
C VAL A 37 0.58 -1.43 8.85
N LYS A 38 1.15 -2.22 9.75
CA LYS A 38 0.41 -2.87 10.84
C LYS A 38 -0.20 -1.88 11.83
N GLN A 39 0.47 -0.74 12.06
CA GLN A 39 -0.01 0.29 12.97
C GLN A 39 -1.11 1.16 12.37
N THR A 40 -1.05 1.39 11.06
CA THR A 40 -1.84 2.45 10.42
C THR A 40 -2.89 1.95 9.42
N THR A 41 -2.84 0.66 9.09
CA THR A 41 -3.75 0.03 8.15
C THR A 41 -4.37 -1.23 8.74
N VAL A 42 -5.20 -1.90 7.95
CA VAL A 42 -5.83 -3.16 8.31
C VAL A 42 -4.93 -4.36 8.09
N PHE A 43 -3.88 -4.19 7.27
CA PHE A 43 -2.97 -5.23 6.80
C PHE A 43 -1.92 -5.57 7.86
N GLU A 44 -1.41 -6.81 7.84
CA GLU A 44 -0.40 -7.23 8.80
C GLU A 44 1.02 -6.80 8.42
N ASN A 45 1.26 -6.61 7.14
CA ASN A 45 2.58 -6.30 6.59
C ASN A 45 2.46 -5.57 5.23
N TRP A 46 3.56 -4.98 4.79
CA TRP A 46 3.67 -4.22 3.56
C TRP A 46 3.36 -5.03 2.31
N HIS A 47 3.76 -6.30 2.29
CA HIS A 47 3.53 -7.18 1.14
C HIS A 47 2.03 -7.46 0.94
N GLU A 48 1.30 -7.73 2.02
CA GLU A 48 -0.14 -7.96 1.98
C GLU A 48 -0.89 -6.72 1.46
N MET A 49 -0.48 -5.53 1.92
CA MET A 49 -1.03 -4.27 1.45
C MET A 49 -0.79 -4.07 -0.05
N LEU A 50 0.42 -4.36 -0.54
CA LEU A 50 0.78 -4.25 -1.96
C LEU A 50 0.06 -5.27 -2.83
N ASP A 51 -0.03 -6.52 -2.39
CA ASP A 51 -0.72 -7.59 -3.11
C ASP A 51 -2.21 -7.26 -3.30
N ASN A 52 -2.85 -6.73 -2.25
CA ASN A 52 -4.23 -6.28 -2.34
C ASN A 52 -4.37 -5.07 -3.30
N ALA A 53 -3.51 -4.05 -3.16
CA ALA A 53 -3.53 -2.90 -4.07
C ALA A 53 -3.30 -3.32 -5.55
N GLY A 54 -2.42 -4.27 -5.80
CA GLY A 54 -2.18 -4.85 -7.12
C GLY A 54 -3.38 -5.62 -7.64
N THR A 55 -4.05 -6.40 -6.77
CA THR A 55 -5.28 -7.12 -7.10
C THR A 55 -6.43 -6.18 -7.44
N GLU A 56 -6.64 -5.11 -6.64
CA GLU A 56 -7.65 -4.09 -6.92
C GLU A 56 -7.38 -3.38 -8.24
N TYR A 57 -6.13 -2.99 -8.49
CA TYR A 57 -5.72 -2.40 -9.77
C TYR A 57 -6.00 -3.34 -10.94
N TYR A 58 -5.58 -4.60 -10.82
CA TYR A 58 -5.82 -5.62 -11.84
C TYR A 58 -7.31 -5.82 -12.11
N GLN A 59 -8.13 -5.94 -11.06
CA GLN A 59 -9.58 -6.10 -11.19
C GLN A 59 -10.22 -4.88 -11.86
N LEU A 60 -9.87 -3.66 -11.43
CA LEU A 60 -10.39 -2.42 -12.01
C LEU A 60 -10.04 -2.26 -13.51
N HIS A 61 -8.86 -2.72 -13.91
CA HIS A 61 -8.38 -2.61 -15.29
C HIS A 61 -8.85 -3.78 -16.18
N MET A 62 -9.03 -4.98 -15.63
CA MET A 62 -9.61 -6.14 -16.34
C MET A 62 -11.13 -6.02 -16.51
N GLN A 63 -11.87 -5.48 -15.53
CA GLN A 63 -13.31 -5.23 -15.68
C GLN A 63 -13.61 -4.21 -16.79
N LYS A 64 -12.65 -3.35 -17.14
CA LYS A 64 -12.78 -2.36 -18.22
C LYS A 64 -12.39 -2.87 -19.60
N GLY A 65 -12.04 -4.15 -19.77
CA GLY A 65 -11.78 -4.73 -21.09
C GLY A 65 -10.55 -4.15 -21.79
N LEU A 66 -9.58 -3.64 -21.04
CA LEU A 66 -8.23 -3.36 -21.56
C LEU A 66 -7.37 -4.59 -21.28
N ALA A 67 -7.64 -5.66 -22.03
CA ALA A 67 -6.63 -6.67 -22.28
C ALA A 67 -5.49 -5.97 -23.06
N ILE A 68 -4.30 -5.99 -22.49
CA ILE A 68 -3.05 -5.69 -23.19
C ILE A 68 -2.87 -6.61 -24.39
#